data_AF-A0A559PR38-F1
#
_entry.id   AF-A0A559PR38-F1
#
_cell.length_a   1.000
_cell.length_b   1.000
_cell.length_c   1.000
_cell.angle_alpha   90.00
_cell.angle_beta   90.00
_cell.angle_gamma   90.00
#
_symmetry.space_group_name_H-M   'P 1'
#
loop_
_entity.id
_entity.type
_entity.pdbx_description
1 polymer ?
#
loop_
_entity_poly.entity_id
_entity_poly.type
_entity_poly.pdbx_seq_one_letter_code
_entity_poly.pdbx_strand_id
1 'polypeptide(L)' 'MVNIILAIAFIILGSVLIIYYNGLKKKEKGGLSFKLISGGIGFIIIGLGLIIREIF' A
#
# COMPACT_ATOMS: atom_id res chain seq x y z
N MET A 1 -8.05 17.20 -8.62
CA MET A 1 -6.57 17.30 -8.66
C MET A 1 -5.88 16.82 -7.37
N VAL A 2 -6.28 17.29 -6.18
CA VAL A 2 -5.65 16.88 -4.90
C VAL A 2 -5.81 15.37 -4.63
N ASN A 3 -6.94 14.77 -5.01
CA ASN A 3 -7.21 13.34 -4.80
C ASN A 3 -6.30 12.42 -5.62
N ILE A 4 -5.90 12.83 -6.83
CA ILE A 4 -4.96 12.07 -7.67
C ILE A 4 -3.57 12.03 -7.05
N ILE A 5 -3.09 13.17 -6.54
CA ILE A 5 -1.78 13.26 -5.88
C ILE A 5 -1.78 12.38 -4.63
N LEU A 6 -2.86 12.45 -3.85
CA LEU A 6 -3.04 11.60 -2.67
C LEU A 6 -3.08 10.13 -3.07
N ALA A 7 -3.83 9.75 -4.10
CA ALA A 7 -3.92 8.37 -4.58
C ALA A 7 -2.55 7.80 -4.97
N ILE A 8 -1.75 8.58 -5.71
CA ILE A 8 -0.39 8.20 -6.09
C ILE A 8 0.47 8.00 -4.84
N ALA A 9 0.38 8.88 -3.86
CA ALA A 9 1.11 8.74 -2.59
C ALA A 9 0.71 7.47 -1.83
N PHE A 10 -0.58 7.12 -1.80
CA PHE A 10 -1.09 5.88 -1.19
C PHE A 10 -0.57 4.63 -1.91
N ILE A 11 -0.54 4.62 -3.24
CA ILE A 11 -0.01 3.50 -4.04
C ILE A 11 1.50 3.32 -3.80
N ILE A 12 2.25 4.42 -3.77
CA ILE A 12 3.70 4.40 -3.50
C ILE A 12 3.95 3.87 -2.08
N LEU A 13 3.25 4.36 -1.08
CA LEU A 13 3.37 3.88 0.30
C LEU A 13 3.04 2.40 0.42
N GLY A 14 1.96 1.94 -0.21
CA GLY A 14 1.59 0.53 -0.23
C GLY A 14 2.64 -0.36 -0.90
N SER A 15 3.25 0.12 -1.99
CA SER A 15 4.34 -0.58 -2.68
C SER A 15 5.61 -0.66 -1.82
N VAL A 16 5.99 0.43 -1.15
CA VAL A 16 7.13 0.47 -0.24
C VAL A 16 6.94 -0.49 0.94
N LEU A 17 5.73 -0.57 1.50
CA LEU A 17 5.37 -1.53 2.55
C LEU A 17 5.57 -2.98 2.10
N ILE A 18 5.18 -3.32 0.87
CA ILE A 18 5.35 -4.66 0.30
C ILE A 18 6.83 -4.98 0.04
N ILE A 19 7.59 -4.02 -0.49
CA ILE A 19 9.04 -4.18 -0.73
C ILE A 19 9.78 -4.36 0.60
N TYR A 20 9.47 -3.52 1.60
CA TYR A 20 10.04 -3.62 2.94
C TYR A 20 9.71 -4.96 3.59
N TYR A 21 8.46 -5.44 3.45
CA TYR A 21 8.09 -6.78 3.85
C TYR A 21 8.94 -7.85 3.16
N ASN A 22 9.14 -7.78 1.84
CA ASN A 22 9.94 -8.78 1.12
C ASN A 22 11.40 -8.80 1.61
N GLY A 23 11.94 -7.65 2.03
CA GLY A 23 13.24 -7.56 2.71
C GLY A 23 13.25 -8.17 4.12
N LEU A 24 12.19 -7.95 4.90
CA LEU A 24 12.02 -8.50 6.25
C LEU A 24 11.67 -10.00 6.27
N LYS A 25 11.09 -10.53 5.20
CA LYS A 25 10.72 -11.95 5.05
C LYS A 25 11.93 -12.89 5.19
N LYS A 26 13.15 -12.36 5.02
CA LYS A 26 14.42 -13.06 5.30
C LYS A 26 14.77 -13.18 6.78
N LYS A 27 14.13 -12.42 7.68
CA LYS A 27 14.47 -12.36 9.11
C LYS A 27 13.33 -12.72 10.06
N GLU A 28 12.06 -12.42 9.75
CA GLU A 28 10.94 -12.70 10.65
C GLU A 28 9.72 -13.32 9.94
N LYS A 29 9.24 -14.45 10.49
CA LYS A 29 7.98 -15.10 10.12
C LYS A 29 7.01 -14.99 11.30
N GLY A 30 6.12 -14.00 11.29
CA GLY A 30 5.16 -13.79 12.38
C GLY A 30 4.04 -12.80 12.04
N GLY A 31 3.19 -12.46 13.03
CA GLY A 31 2.01 -11.59 12.82
C GLY A 31 2.32 -10.18 12.29
N LEU A 32 3.54 -9.68 12.48
CA LEU A 32 4.01 -8.41 11.90
C LEU A 32 4.07 -8.48 10.36
N SER A 33 4.52 -9.61 9.82
CA SER A 33 4.59 -9.90 8.38
C SER A 33 3.21 -9.85 7.72
N PHE A 34 2.20 -10.40 8.39
CA PHE A 34 0.83 -10.38 7.90
C PHE A 34 0.26 -8.96 7.90
N LYS A 35 0.50 -8.19 8.98
CA LYS A 35 0.07 -6.79 9.10
C LYS A 35 0.69 -5.88 8.04
N LEU A 36 1.96 -6.09 7.70
CA LEU A 36 2.67 -5.31 6.67
C LEU A 36 2.11 -5.58 5.26
N ILE A 37 1.85 -6.85 4.93
CA ILE A 37 1.21 -7.21 3.64
C ILE A 37 -0.21 -6.67 3.57
N SER A 38 -1.03 -6.93 4.59
CA SER A 38 -2.44 -6.50 4.60
C SER A 38 -2.55 -4.98 4.57
N GLY A 39 -1.66 -4.28 5.27
CA GLY A 39 -1.54 -2.83 5.22
C GLY A 39 -1.15 -2.34 3.82
N GLY A 40 -0.07 -2.87 3.24
CA GLY A 40 0.40 -2.49 1.91
C GLY A 40 -0.66 -2.68 0.81
N ILE A 41 -1.36 -3.81 0.84
CA ILE A 41 -2.48 -4.08 -0.07
C ILE A 41 -3.63 -3.09 0.18
N GLY A 42 -3.98 -2.82 1.44
CA GLY A 42 -5.01 -1.84 1.80
C GLY A 42 -4.70 -0.43 1.29
N PHE A 43 -3.45 0.02 1.42
CA PHE A 43 -2.99 1.31 0.88
C PHE A 43 -3.16 1.38 -0.65
N ILE A 44 -2.84 0.30 -1.37
CA ILE A 44 -3.03 0.23 -2.83
C ILE A 44 -4.52 0.29 -3.21
N ILE A 45 -5.38 -0.44 -2.50
CA ILE A 45 -6.83 -0.44 -2.75
C ILE A 45 -7.44 0.95 -2.50
N ILE A 46 -7.06 1.63 -1.41
CA ILE A 46 -7.51 2.99 -1.12
C ILE A 46 -7.04 3.96 -2.22
N GLY A 47 -5.79 3.85 -2.66
CA GLY A 47 -5.26 4.65 -3.76
C GLY A 47 -6.03 4.44 -5.06
N LEU A 48 -6.32 3.19 -5.43
CA LEU A 48 -7.14 2.86 -6.60
C LEU A 48 -8.57 3.41 -6.46
N GLY A 49 -9.18 3.29 -5.28
CA GLY A 49 -10.51 3.84 -5.02
C GLY A 49 -10.58 5.36 -5.16
N LEU A 50 -9.53 6.07 -4.73
CA LEU A 50 -9.42 7.52 -4.92
C LEU A 50 -9.27 7.90 -6.41
N ILE A 51 -8.58 7.09 -7.21
CA ILE A 51 -8.49 7.29 -8.67
C ILE A 51 -9.87 7.11 -9.31
N ILE A 52 -10.55 6.01 -9.00
CA ILE A 52 -11.89 5.71 -9.56
C ILE A 52 -12.87 6.83 -9.23
N ARG A 53 -12.88 7.30 -7.97
CA ARG A 53 -13.77 8.39 -7.51
C ARG A 53 -13.47 9.75 -8.13
N GLU A 54 -12.25 9.98 -8.57
CA GLU A 54 -11.92 11.23 -9.27
C GLU A 54 -12.31 11.16 -10.76
N ILE A 55 -12.32 9.96 -11.35
CA ILE A 55 -12.62 9.72 -12.77
C ILE A 55 -14.13 9.61 -13.03
N PHE A 56 -14.90 9.01 -12.10
CA PHE A 56 -16.34 8.79 -12.17
C PHE A 56 -17.09 9.65 -11.14
#